data_AF-A0A927LMG0-F1
#
_entry.id   AF-A0A927LMG0-F1
#
_cell.length_a   1.000
_cell.length_b   1.000
_cell.length_c   1.000
_cell.angle_alpha   90.00
_cell.angle_beta   90.00
_cell.angle_gamma   90.00
#
_symmetry.space_group_name_H-M   'P 1'
#
loop_
_entity.id
_entity.type
_entity.pdbx_description
1 polymer ?
#
loop_
_entity_poly.entity_id
_entity_poly.type
_entity_poly.pdbx_seq_one_letter_code
_entity_poly.pdbx_strand_id
1 'polypeptide(L)'
;MSIVVAYDRSGNIICQMGGRGRIKAEEIDKVIGGYLAPSSLLCTDSATNYKKFAKMKGLTHEVLPRGTHVSKSVYHIQHVNSFHSRLKKWMDRFQGVATKYIDNYMFWFRFLELHKRLEHADRQKKMLLDTCRRANFMTVQKFRESA
;
A
#
# COMPACT_ATOMS: atom_id res chain seq x y z
N MET A 1 0.19 14.55 4.44
CA MET A 1 0.54 13.14 4.67
C MET A 1 0.21 12.33 3.43
N SER A 2 1.04 11.35 3.09
CA SER A 2 0.89 10.50 1.92
C SER A 2 0.95 9.04 2.32
N ILE A 3 0.00 8.28 1.81
CA ILE A 3 -0.07 6.81 1.93
C ILE A 3 0.33 6.24 0.58
N VAL A 4 1.23 5.26 0.59
CA VAL A 4 1.61 4.50 -0.61
C VAL A 4 0.79 3.23 -0.63
N VAL A 5 0.16 2.97 -1.78
CA VAL A 5 -0.58 1.74 -2.03
C VAL A 5 -0.03 1.06 -3.26
N ALA A 6 0.29 -0.22 -3.13
CA ALA A 6 0.56 -1.12 -4.25
C ALA A 6 -0.45 -2.26 -4.22
N TYR A 7 -0.93 -2.65 -5.40
CA TYR A 7 -1.94 -3.69 -5.56
C TYR A 7 -1.58 -4.51 -6.81
N ASP A 8 -1.42 -5.83 -6.65
CA ASP A 8 -1.12 -6.73 -7.77
C ASP A 8 -2.35 -7.46 -8.32
N ARG A 9 -2.18 -8.24 -9.40
CA ARG A 9 -3.29 -9.01 -10.00
C ARG A 9 -3.70 -10.24 -9.16
N SER A 10 -2.80 -10.74 -8.33
CA SER A 10 -3.04 -11.89 -7.44
C SER A 10 -3.85 -11.51 -6.20
N GLY A 11 -4.08 -10.22 -5.96
CA GLY A 11 -4.84 -9.72 -4.82
C GLY A 11 -3.97 -9.32 -3.62
N ASN A 12 -2.64 -9.31 -3.77
CA ASN A 12 -1.75 -8.81 -2.73
C ASN A 12 -1.79 -7.28 -2.70
N ILE A 13 -1.83 -6.75 -1.47
CA ILE A 13 -1.96 -5.32 -1.20
C ILE A 13 -0.85 -4.91 -0.25
N ILE A 14 -0.21 -3.80 -0.53
CA ILE A 14 0.66 -3.08 0.42
C ILE A 14 0.06 -1.69 0.58
N CYS A 15 -0.11 -1.24 1.83
CA CYS A 15 -0.68 0.06 2.15
C CYS A 15 0.00 0.57 3.43
N GLN A 16 0.82 1.61 3.32
CA GLN A 16 1.61 2.14 4.45
C GLN A 16 1.88 3.64 4.26
N MET A 17 2.20 4.35 5.34
CA MET A 17 2.61 5.75 5.31
C MET A 17 3.94 5.91 4.58
N GLY A 18 3.94 6.74 3.53
CA GLY A 18 5.16 7.08 2.79
C GLY A 18 5.80 8.39 3.20
N GLY A 19 5.05 9.31 3.81
CA GLY A 19 5.60 10.60 4.26
C GLY A 19 4.55 11.59 4.74
N ARG A 20 5.00 12.75 5.25
CA ARG A 20 4.11 13.82 5.76
C ARG A 20 3.74 14.86 4.71
N GLY A 21 4.42 14.90 3.56
CA GLY A 21 4.19 15.84 2.46
C GLY A 21 4.19 15.16 1.10
N ARG A 22 4.59 15.89 0.05
CA ARG A 22 4.72 15.35 -1.31
C ARG A 22 5.75 14.21 -1.32
N ILE A 23 5.32 13.03 -1.74
CA ILE A 23 6.16 11.83 -1.66
C ILE A 23 7.25 11.80 -2.73
N LYS A 24 8.47 11.47 -2.30
CA LYS A 24 9.67 11.33 -3.13
C LYS A 24 9.88 9.87 -3.57
N ALA A 25 10.72 9.66 -4.57
CA ALA A 25 11.01 8.32 -5.11
C ALA A 25 11.69 7.41 -4.06
N GLU A 26 12.54 7.98 -3.23
CA GLU A 26 13.27 7.28 -2.16
C GLU A 26 12.32 6.85 -1.04
N GLU A 27 11.25 7.61 -0.78
CA GLU A 27 10.20 7.25 0.17
C GLU A 27 9.31 6.12 -0.38
N ILE A 28 8.98 6.15 -1.67
CA ILE A 28 8.28 5.04 -2.33
C ILE A 28 9.11 3.76 -2.23
N ASP A 29 10.42 3.83 -2.48
CA ASP A 29 11.31 2.70 -2.39
C ASP A 29 11.34 2.07 -0.99
N LYS A 30 11.45 2.89 0.06
CA LYS A 30 11.40 2.40 1.44
C LYS A 30 10.12 1.61 1.75
N VAL A 31 8.99 1.99 1.15
CA VAL A 31 7.69 1.36 1.44
C VAL A 31 7.45 0.09 0.61
N ILE A 32 7.66 0.15 -0.71
CA ILE A 32 7.28 -0.94 -1.62
C ILE A 32 8.46 -1.61 -2.32
N GLY A 33 9.64 -1.00 -2.32
CA GLY A 33 10.77 -1.46 -3.12
C GLY A 33 11.29 -2.84 -2.75
N GLY A 34 11.20 -3.23 -1.48
CA GLY A 34 11.59 -4.57 -1.02
C GLY A 34 10.62 -5.69 -1.42
N TYR A 35 9.44 -5.35 -1.96
CA TYR A 35 8.41 -6.31 -2.33
C TYR A 35 8.29 -6.50 -3.85
N LEU A 36 9.01 -5.71 -4.65
CA LEU A 36 8.95 -5.76 -6.11
C LEU A 36 10.09 -6.63 -6.64
N ALA A 37 9.76 -7.65 -7.43
CA ALA A 37 10.75 -8.40 -8.18
C ALA A 37 11.35 -7.52 -9.31
N PRO A 38 12.63 -7.67 -9.69
CA PRO A 38 13.24 -6.89 -10.76
C PRO A 38 12.51 -6.97 -12.12
N SER A 39 11.87 -8.11 -12.41
CA SER A 39 11.08 -8.33 -13.63
C SER A 39 9.64 -7.81 -13.55
N SER A 40 9.27 -7.12 -12.47
CA SER A 40 7.90 -6.61 -12.29
C SER A 40 7.63 -5.44 -13.23
N LEU A 41 6.45 -5.46 -13.85
CA LEU A 41 5.91 -4.30 -14.56
C LEU A 41 5.20 -3.37 -13.57
N LEU A 42 5.70 -2.15 -13.42
CA LEU A 42 5.07 -1.12 -12.63
C LEU A 42 4.06 -0.34 -13.49
N CYS A 43 2.82 -0.20 -13.01
CA CYS A 43 1.79 0.64 -13.64
C CYS A 43 1.43 1.79 -12.72
N THR A 44 1.60 3.05 -13.16
CA THR A 44 1.25 4.23 -12.34
C THR A 44 0.54 5.31 -13.15
N ASP A 45 0.03 6.33 -12.45
CA ASP A 45 -0.36 7.58 -13.09
C ASP A 45 0.87 8.37 -13.61
N SER A 46 0.58 9.53 -14.20
CA SER A 46 1.56 10.42 -14.81
C SER A 46 2.48 11.18 -13.82
N ALA A 47 2.42 10.94 -12.51
CA ALA A 47 3.25 11.65 -11.54
C ALA A 47 4.76 11.33 -11.70
N THR A 48 5.58 12.36 -11.56
CA THR A 48 7.03 12.31 -11.86
C THR A 48 7.84 11.49 -10.86
N ASN A 49 7.37 11.40 -9.61
CA ASN A 49 7.99 10.61 -8.56
C ASN A 49 8.00 9.10 -8.88
N TYR A 50 6.94 8.57 -9.49
CA TYR A 50 6.90 7.18 -9.93
C TYR A 50 7.85 6.89 -11.09
N LYS A 51 7.98 7.81 -12.06
CA LYS A 51 8.96 7.70 -13.15
C LYS A 51 10.39 7.64 -12.61
N LYS A 52 10.71 8.51 -11.65
CA LYS A 52 12.02 8.52 -10.99
C LYS A 52 12.26 7.21 -10.22
N PHE A 53 11.26 6.74 -9.47
CA PHE A 53 11.32 5.48 -8.73
C PHE A 53 11.56 4.27 -9.65
N ALA A 54 10.82 4.15 -10.74
CA ALA A 54 10.98 3.05 -11.69
C ALA A 54 12.39 3.05 -12.31
N LYS A 55 12.89 4.22 -12.72
CA LYS A 55 14.25 4.37 -13.25
C LYS A 55 15.31 3.97 -12.22
N MET A 56 15.15 4.39 -10.97
CA MET A 56 16.06 4.06 -9.87
C MET A 56 16.14 2.55 -9.60
N LYS A 57 15.02 1.82 -9.77
CA LYS A 57 14.94 0.37 -9.58
C LYS A 57 15.17 -0.46 -10.84
N GLY A 58 15.31 0.17 -12.00
CA GLY A 58 15.40 -0.54 -13.28
C GLY A 58 14.12 -1.30 -13.65
N LEU A 59 12.95 -0.88 -13.16
CA LEU A 59 11.68 -1.55 -13.42
C LEU A 59 11.13 -1.15 -14.79
N THR A 60 10.49 -2.10 -15.48
CA THR A 60 9.64 -1.77 -16.62
C THR A 60 8.46 -0.94 -16.11
N HIS A 61 8.20 0.22 -16.74
CA HIS A 61 7.22 1.18 -16.25
C HIS A 61 6.23 1.57 -17.34
N GLU A 62 4.96 1.29 -17.09
CA GLU A 62 3.86 1.75 -17.93
C GLU A 62 3.12 2.88 -17.23
N VAL A 63 3.15 4.05 -17.87
CA VAL A 63 2.51 5.27 -17.37
C VAL A 63 1.16 5.42 -18.04
N LEU A 64 0.10 5.47 -17.24
CA LEU A 64 -1.23 5.77 -17.76
C LEU A 64 -1.40 7.29 -17.87
N PRO A 65 -1.74 7.80 -19.08
CA PRO A 65 -2.04 9.21 -19.27
C PRO A 65 -3.19 9.68 -18.39
N ARG A 66 -3.18 10.97 -18.07
CA ARG A 66 -4.25 11.58 -17.27
C ARG A 66 -5.59 11.43 -18.00
N GLY A 67 -6.63 11.00 -17.30
CA GLY A 67 -7.96 10.72 -17.88
C GLY A 67 -8.09 9.36 -18.57
N THR A 68 -6.99 8.60 -18.70
CA THR A 68 -7.01 7.23 -19.25
C THR A 68 -6.78 6.24 -18.13
N HIS A 69 -7.74 5.35 -17.90
CA HIS A 69 -7.68 4.37 -16.82
C HIS A 69 -7.22 2.97 -17.27
N VAL A 70 -7.13 2.76 -18.59
CA VAL A 70 -6.70 1.51 -19.23
C VAL A 70 -5.74 1.85 -20.38
N SER A 71 -4.56 1.25 -20.41
CA SER A 71 -3.58 1.35 -21.49
C SER A 71 -3.32 -0.03 -22.08
N LYS A 72 -3.16 -0.10 -23.41
CA LYS A 72 -2.91 -1.36 -24.16
C LYS A 72 -3.91 -2.48 -23.82
N SER A 73 -5.14 -2.13 -23.46
CA SER A 73 -6.25 -3.02 -23.05
C SER A 73 -6.04 -3.88 -21.79
N VAL A 74 -4.81 -4.10 -21.33
CA VAL A 74 -4.49 -4.98 -20.18
C VAL A 74 -3.90 -4.25 -18.98
N TYR A 75 -3.36 -3.05 -19.15
CA TYR A 75 -2.73 -2.30 -18.06
C TYR A 75 -3.69 -1.27 -17.50
N HIS A 76 -3.99 -1.36 -16.21
CA HIS A 76 -4.90 -0.42 -15.55
C HIS A 76 -4.52 -0.20 -14.08
N ILE A 77 -4.81 1.00 -13.57
CA ILE A 77 -4.62 1.35 -12.14
C ILE A 77 -5.93 1.29 -11.34
N GLN A 78 -6.97 0.69 -11.90
CA GLN A 78 -8.31 0.67 -11.32
C GLN A 78 -8.39 -0.07 -9.99
N HIS A 79 -7.58 -1.11 -9.77
CA HIS A 79 -7.51 -1.78 -8.46
C HIS A 79 -7.07 -0.82 -7.36
N VAL A 80 -6.00 -0.05 -7.59
CA VAL A 80 -5.49 0.95 -6.64
C VAL A 80 -6.50 2.09 -6.46
N ASN A 81 -7.08 2.61 -7.55
CA ASN A 81 -8.09 3.67 -7.47
C ASN A 81 -9.33 3.24 -6.66
N SER A 82 -9.80 2.02 -6.90
CA SER A 82 -10.93 1.43 -6.20
C SER A 82 -10.60 1.21 -4.71
N PHE A 83 -9.39 0.73 -4.41
CA PHE A 83 -8.89 0.62 -3.03
C PHE A 83 -8.84 1.99 -2.33
N HIS A 84 -8.30 3.03 -2.97
CA HIS A 84 -8.27 4.39 -2.44
C HIS A 84 -9.67 4.93 -2.13
N SER A 85 -10.64 4.70 -3.03
CA SER A 85 -12.02 5.14 -2.81
C SER A 85 -12.63 4.48 -1.56
N ARG A 86 -12.45 3.16 -1.40
CA ARG A 86 -12.94 2.44 -0.21
C ARG A 86 -12.21 2.86 1.06
N LEU A 87 -10.89 3.09 0.99
CA LEU A 87 -10.11 3.58 2.11
C LEU A 87 -10.65 4.92 2.60
N LYS A 88 -10.86 5.89 1.69
CA LYS A 88 -11.43 7.21 2.04
C LYS A 88 -12.78 7.07 2.75
N LYS A 89 -13.72 6.35 2.14
CA LYS A 89 -15.05 6.07 2.74
C LYS A 89 -14.94 5.40 4.11
N TRP A 90 -13.94 4.54 4.29
CA TRP A 90 -13.70 3.88 5.56
C TRP A 90 -13.13 4.83 6.62
N MET A 91 -12.26 5.75 6.21
CA MET A 91 -11.68 6.78 7.06
C MET A 91 -12.72 7.84 7.48
N ASP A 92 -13.70 8.15 6.63
CA ASP A 92 -14.73 9.18 6.91
C ASP A 92 -15.60 8.86 8.14
N ARG A 93 -15.61 7.60 8.60
CA ARG A 93 -16.34 7.20 9.81
C ARG A 93 -15.67 7.62 11.11
N PHE A 94 -14.39 8.01 11.08
CA PHE A 94 -13.66 8.43 12.28
C PHE A 94 -13.75 9.95 12.47
N GLN A 95 -14.01 10.41 13.68
CA GLN A 95 -14.06 11.83 14.06
C GLN A 95 -12.65 12.40 14.30
N GLY A 96 -11.74 12.15 13.36
CA GLY A 96 -10.31 12.43 13.49
C GLY A 96 -9.47 11.16 13.53
N VAL A 97 -8.24 11.29 13.01
CA VAL A 97 -7.31 10.18 12.86
C VAL A 97 -6.02 10.53 13.57
N ALA A 98 -5.62 9.70 14.53
CA ALA A 98 -4.34 9.86 15.20
C ALA A 98 -3.21 9.54 14.21
N THR A 99 -2.59 10.57 13.63
CA THR A 99 -1.52 10.42 12.63
C THR A 99 -0.32 9.63 13.15
N LYS A 100 -0.08 9.62 14.46
CA LYS A 100 0.90 8.76 15.14
C LYS A 100 0.68 7.26 14.87
N TYR A 101 -0.57 6.85 14.69
CA TYR A 101 -0.95 5.45 14.51
C TYR A 101 -1.45 5.15 13.11
N ILE A 102 -1.18 6.01 12.12
CA ILE A 102 -1.77 5.89 10.78
C ILE A 102 -1.51 4.52 10.14
N ASP A 103 -0.33 3.94 10.35
CA ASP A 103 -0.02 2.61 9.83
C ASP A 103 -0.91 1.53 10.45
N ASN A 104 -1.29 1.65 11.73
CA ASN A 104 -2.25 0.73 12.35
C ASN A 104 -3.62 0.80 11.66
N TYR A 105 -4.08 1.99 11.27
CA TYR A 105 -5.29 2.14 10.47
C TYR A 105 -5.14 1.50 9.09
N MET A 106 -3.97 1.66 8.44
CA MET A 106 -3.71 1.04 7.13
C MET A 106 -3.67 -0.48 7.22
N PHE A 107 -3.04 -1.05 8.26
CA PHE A 107 -3.04 -2.48 8.52
C PHE A 107 -4.45 -3.01 8.76
N TRP A 108 -5.24 -2.31 9.57
CA TRP A 108 -6.62 -2.68 9.83
C TRP A 108 -7.47 -2.65 8.56
N PHE A 109 -7.40 -1.57 7.79
CA PHE A 109 -8.14 -1.47 6.55
C PHE A 109 -7.70 -2.53 5.52
N ARG A 110 -6.39 -2.77 5.39
CA ARG A 110 -5.84 -3.84 4.54
C ARG A 110 -6.39 -5.20 4.95
N PHE A 111 -6.45 -5.51 6.24
CA PHE A 111 -7.03 -6.75 6.74
C PHE A 111 -8.51 -6.88 6.32
N LEU A 112 -9.29 -5.81 6.47
CA LEU A 112 -10.70 -5.79 6.04
C LEU A 112 -10.84 -6.00 4.52
N GLU A 113 -9.96 -5.41 3.72
CA GLU A 113 -9.97 -5.56 2.26
C GLU A 113 -9.63 -6.98 1.80
N LEU A 114 -8.63 -7.61 2.42
CA LEU A 114 -8.23 -8.99 2.11
C LEU A 114 -9.31 -10.01 2.50
N HIS A 115 -10.08 -9.71 3.55
CA HIS A 115 -11.09 -10.62 4.11
C HIS A 115 -12.54 -10.17 3.87
N LYS A 116 -12.76 -9.26 2.90
CA LYS A 116 -14.10 -8.70 2.61
C LYS A 116 -15.13 -9.73 2.14
N ARG A 117 -14.69 -10.89 1.68
CA ARG A 117 -15.53 -12.02 1.27
C ARG A 117 -15.92 -12.94 2.44
N LEU A 118 -15.32 -12.76 3.61
CA LEU A 118 -15.69 -13.52 4.80
C LEU A 118 -16.89 -12.85 5.48
N GLU A 119 -17.75 -13.71 6.04
CA GLU A 119 -18.80 -13.31 6.99
C GLU A 119 -18.20 -12.59 8.20
N HIS A 120 -18.99 -11.73 8.84
CA HIS A 120 -18.51 -10.87 9.92
C HIS A 120 -17.88 -11.67 11.07
N ALA A 121 -18.53 -12.75 11.50
CA ALA A 121 -18.05 -13.62 12.58
C ALA A 121 -16.71 -14.29 12.22
N ASP A 122 -16.56 -14.75 10.97
CA ASP A 122 -15.33 -15.40 10.52
C ASP A 122 -14.19 -14.40 10.36
N ARG A 123 -14.51 -13.16 10.00
CA ARG A 123 -13.54 -12.07 9.93
C ARG A 123 -12.96 -11.74 11.31
N GLN A 124 -13.79 -11.73 12.35
CA GLN A 124 -13.34 -11.54 13.74
C GLN A 124 -12.45 -12.69 14.21
N LYS A 125 -12.87 -13.94 13.99
CA LYS A 125 -12.06 -15.12 14.32
C LYS A 125 -10.72 -15.09 13.60
N LYS A 126 -10.72 -14.76 12.30
CA LYS A 126 -9.52 -14.66 11.49
C LYS A 126 -8.57 -13.58 12.00
N MET A 127 -9.09 -12.43 12.39
CA MET A 127 -8.30 -11.34 12.97
C MET A 127 -7.59 -11.80 14.24
N LEU A 128 -8.32 -12.43 15.15
CA LEU A 128 -7.75 -12.99 16.39
C LEU A 128 -6.64 -14.00 16.08
N LEU A 129 -6.90 -14.97 15.20
CA LEU A 129 -5.91 -15.97 14.81
C LEU A 129 -4.66 -15.35 14.17
N ASP A 130 -4.82 -14.36 13.30
CA ASP A 130 -3.70 -13.68 12.65
C ASP A 130 -2.90 -12.82 13.64
N THR A 131 -3.52 -12.27 14.70
CA THR A 131 -2.78 -11.59 15.79
C THR A 131 -1.98 -12.54 16.68
N CYS A 132 -2.43 -13.79 16.79
CA CYS A 132 -1.70 -14.83 17.54
C CYS A 132 -0.52 -15.42 16.76
N ARG A 133 -0.49 -15.26 15.43
CA ARG A 133 0.70 -15.61 14.63
C ARG A 133 1.82 -14.65 15.02
N ARG A 134 3.00 -15.18 15.34
CA ARG A 134 4.21 -14.39 15.71
C ARG A 134 4.25 -13.13 14.86
N ALA A 135 4.07 -11.97 15.48
CA ALA A 135 4.34 -10.75 14.76
C ALA A 135 5.85 -10.71 14.51
N ASN A 136 6.24 -10.35 13.29
CA ASN A 136 7.61 -9.99 12.98
C ASN A 136 7.91 -8.66 13.68
N PHE A 137 8.06 -8.71 15.00
CA PHE A 137 8.51 -7.59 15.80
C PHE A 137 10.03 -7.48 15.61
N MET A 138 10.46 -6.75 14.59
CA MET A 138 11.68 -5.97 14.76
C MET A 138 11.34 -4.90 15.82
N THR A 139 11.57 -5.23 17.08
CA THR A 139 11.33 -4.35 18.23
C THR A 139 12.28 -3.15 18.17
N VAL A 140 11.84 -2.03 18.74
CA VAL A 140 12.64 -0.79 18.96
C VAL A 140 14.02 -1.07 19.55
N GLN A 141 14.15 -2.18 20.30
CA GLN A 141 15.40 -2.70 20.86
C GLN A 141 16.49 -2.94 19.80
N LYS A 142 16.15 -3.45 18.60
CA LYS A 142 17.11 -3.66 17.50
C LYS A 142 17.72 -2.37 16.95
N PHE A 143 17.04 -1.22 17.10
CA PHE A 143 17.60 0.09 16.72
C PHE A 143 18.60 0.64 17.75
N ARG A 144 18.54 0.17 19.00
CA ARG A 144 19.46 0.60 20.06
C ARG A 144 20.76 -0.22 20.08
N GLU A 145 20.72 -1.46 19.60
CA GLU A 145 21.88 -2.36 19.57
C GLU A 145 22.80 -2.14 18.35
N SER A 146 22.41 -1.28 17.41
CA SER A 146 23.16 -1.00 16.16
C SER A 146 23.80 0.40 16.13
N ALA A 147 23.89 1.09 17.27
CA ALA A 147 24.56 2.37 17.46
C ALA A 147 25.66 2.21 18.52
#